data_AF-A0A8T4UVP5-F1
#
_entry.id   AF-A0A8T4UVP5-F1
#
_cell.length_a   1.000
_cell.length_b   1.000
_cell.length_c   1.000
_cell.angle_alpha   90.00
_cell.angle_beta   90.00
_cell.angle_gamma   90.00
#
_symmetry.space_group_name_H-M   'P 1'
#
loop_
_entity.id
_entity.type
_entity.pdbx_description
1 polymer ?
#
loop_
_entity_poly.entity_id
_entity_poly.type
_entity_poly.pdbx_seq_one_letter_code
_entity_poly.pdbx_strand_id
1 'polypeptide(L)'
;MKKIWEKIEHYNAKLIPYALIILLGIIIFELFLHVYDARVLLLVHILDGIVIGIFVIDLIFMGLKEKSAKHFFRHYWLDILAVFPFVLLFNLFGRVYRAFLAAEQFAVGQAILHEGLEAEKGLKAVARGEKALKFTRAARFIRIGARILRIVTKTHLFSLFNQRKKKRKKK
;
A
#
# COMPACT_ATOMS: atom_id res chain seq x y z
N MET A 1 14.96 -18.37 20.44
CA MET A 1 14.53 -16.95 20.50
C MET A 1 13.70 -16.78 21.78
N LYS A 2 13.73 -15.63 22.47
CA LYS A 2 13.10 -15.48 23.80
C LYS A 2 11.62 -15.94 23.74
N LYS A 3 11.15 -16.78 24.70
CA LYS A 3 9.79 -17.35 24.80
C LYS A 3 8.63 -16.41 24.45
N ILE A 4 8.82 -15.10 24.65
CA ILE A 4 7.86 -14.04 24.34
C ILE A 4 7.62 -13.93 22.81
N TRP A 5 8.66 -14.06 21.99
CA TRP A 5 8.56 -13.96 20.53
C TRP A 5 7.76 -15.12 19.93
N GLU A 6 7.94 -16.32 20.46
CA GLU A 6 7.18 -17.51 20.03
C GLU A 6 5.70 -17.39 20.38
N LYS A 7 5.37 -16.80 21.54
CA LYS A 7 3.98 -16.50 21.90
C LYS A 7 3.36 -15.48 20.94
N ILE A 8 4.05 -14.38 20.67
CA ILE A 8 3.57 -13.34 19.75
C ILE A 8 3.35 -13.93 18.34
N GLU A 9 4.27 -14.75 17.86
CA GLU A 9 4.13 -15.43 16.58
C GLU A 9 2.87 -16.32 16.53
N HIS A 10 2.65 -17.14 17.57
CA HIS A 10 1.49 -18.03 17.62
C HIS A 10 0.16 -17.26 17.65
N TYR A 11 0.08 -16.20 18.44
CA TYR A 11 -1.11 -15.33 18.47
C TYR A 11 -1.32 -14.64 17.12
N ASN A 12 -0.26 -14.10 16.51
CA ASN A 12 -0.35 -13.42 15.23
C ASN A 12 -0.82 -14.38 14.12
N ALA A 13 -0.27 -15.60 14.07
CA ALA A 13 -0.68 -16.63 13.12
C ALA A 13 -2.18 -16.97 13.23
N LYS A 14 -2.73 -16.98 14.45
CA LYS A 14 -4.16 -17.18 14.69
C LYS A 14 -5.01 -15.99 14.24
N LEU A 15 -4.45 -14.78 14.21
CA LEU A 15 -5.13 -13.56 13.78
C LEU A 15 -5.18 -13.37 12.26
N ILE A 16 -4.27 -13.99 11.49
CA ILE A 16 -4.23 -13.91 10.02
C ILE A 16 -5.58 -14.22 9.35
N PRO A 17 -6.28 -15.34 9.65
CA PRO A 17 -7.55 -15.64 9.00
C PRO A 17 -8.63 -14.59 9.31
N TYR A 18 -8.68 -14.08 10.55
CA TYR A 18 -9.62 -13.02 10.92
C TYR A 18 -9.27 -11.70 10.20
N ALA A 19 -7.99 -11.38 10.08
CA ALA A 19 -7.51 -10.21 9.34
C ALA A 19 -7.89 -10.28 7.85
N LEU A 20 -7.84 -11.48 7.24
CA LEU A 20 -8.29 -11.68 5.86
C LEU A 20 -9.80 -11.47 5.68
N ILE A 21 -10.61 -11.96 6.63
CA ILE A 21 -12.07 -11.75 6.61
C ILE A 21 -12.40 -10.26 6.74
N ILE A 22 -11.75 -9.56 7.69
CA ILE A 22 -11.92 -8.11 7.87
C ILE A 22 -11.50 -7.37 6.59
N LEU A 23 -10.36 -7.74 6.01
CA LEU A 23 -9.88 -7.14 4.76
C LEU A 23 -10.86 -7.34 3.60
N LEU A 24 -11.43 -8.54 3.47
CA LEU A 24 -12.43 -8.83 2.46
C LEU A 24 -13.68 -7.97 2.66
N GLY A 25 -14.16 -7.85 3.91
CA GLY A 25 -15.26 -6.96 4.27
C GLY A 25 -14.98 -5.51 3.91
N ILE A 26 -13.76 -5.02 4.18
CA ILE A 26 -13.32 -3.67 3.82
C ILE A 26 -13.33 -3.47 2.29
N ILE A 27 -12.89 -4.46 1.51
CA ILE A 27 -12.91 -4.36 0.04
C ILE A 27 -14.34 -4.31 -0.50
N ILE A 28 -15.22 -5.19 0.00
CA ILE A 28 -16.63 -5.19 -0.39
C ILE A 28 -17.27 -3.85 -0.01
N PHE A 29 -17.04 -3.38 1.20
CA PHE A 29 -17.55 -2.09 1.66
C PHE A 29 -17.08 -0.95 0.74
N GLU A 30 -15.79 -0.86 0.43
CA GLU A 30 -15.26 0.24 -0.40
C GLU A 30 -15.70 0.17 -1.87
N LEU A 31 -15.99 -1.03 -2.41
CA LEU A 31 -16.46 -1.20 -3.79
C LEU A 31 -17.96 -0.92 -3.97
N PHE A 32 -18.79 -1.37 -3.02
CA PHE A 32 -20.25 -1.33 -3.16
C PHE A 32 -20.87 -0.15 -2.42
N LEU A 33 -20.39 0.14 -1.21
CA LEU A 33 -20.94 1.15 -0.34
C LEU A 33 -20.08 2.40 -0.47
N HIS A 34 -20.41 3.23 -1.47
CA HIS A 34 -19.80 4.55 -1.71
C HIS A 34 -20.19 5.56 -0.61
N VAL A 35 -20.02 5.18 0.67
CA VAL A 35 -20.42 5.99 1.82
C VAL A 35 -19.37 7.07 2.03
N TYR A 36 -19.82 8.32 1.95
CA TYR A 36 -18.98 9.52 2.14
C TYR A 36 -18.93 9.98 3.60
N ASP A 37 -19.46 9.20 4.54
CA ASP A 37 -19.38 9.51 5.97
C ASP A 37 -17.94 9.42 6.47
N ALA A 38 -17.43 10.55 6.96
CA ALA A 38 -16.09 10.67 7.49
C ALA A 38 -15.80 9.71 8.66
N ARG A 39 -16.82 9.39 9.48
CA ARG A 39 -16.65 8.46 10.62
C ARG A 39 -16.44 7.03 10.15
N VAL A 40 -17.21 6.62 9.15
CA VAL A 40 -17.10 5.27 8.57
C VAL A 40 -15.79 5.12 7.82
N LEU A 41 -15.38 6.15 7.07
CA LEU A 41 -14.09 6.17 6.39
C LEU A 41 -12.92 6.03 7.38
N LEU A 42 -12.96 6.77 8.49
CA LEU A 42 -11.96 6.69 9.55
C LEU A 42 -11.90 5.27 10.15
N LEU A 43 -13.06 4.67 10.44
CA LEU A 43 -13.12 3.31 10.97
C LEU A 43 -12.51 2.30 10.00
N VAL A 44 -12.83 2.40 8.70
CA VAL A 44 -12.24 1.55 7.66
C VAL A 44 -10.72 1.72 7.60
N HIS A 45 -10.21 2.94 7.70
CA HIS A 45 -8.76 3.20 7.76
C HIS A 45 -8.09 2.60 8.98
N ILE A 46 -8.72 2.69 10.16
CA ILE A 46 -8.20 2.09 11.40
C ILE A 46 -8.14 0.56 11.26
N LEU A 47 -9.23 -0.06 10.78
CA LEU A 47 -9.27 -1.51 10.57
C LEU A 47 -8.24 -1.98 9.53
N ASP A 48 -8.10 -1.27 8.42
CA ASP A 48 -7.09 -1.55 7.39
C ASP A 48 -5.67 -1.44 7.99
N GLY A 49 -5.42 -0.44 8.84
CA GLY A 49 -4.17 -0.28 9.58
C GLY A 49 -3.86 -1.46 10.51
N ILE A 50 -4.87 -1.95 11.24
CA ILE A 50 -4.74 -3.14 12.11
C ILE A 50 -4.38 -4.38 11.29
N VAL A 51 -5.08 -4.60 10.17
CA VAL A 51 -4.82 -5.72 9.24
C VAL A 51 -3.39 -5.64 8.70
N ILE A 52 -2.96 -4.47 8.23
CA ILE A 52 -1.58 -4.24 7.76
C ILE A 52 -0.59 -4.56 8.88
N GLY A 53 -0.84 -4.10 10.11
CA GLY A 53 0.01 -4.39 11.27
C GLY A 53 0.22 -5.89 11.51
N ILE A 54 -0.86 -6.68 11.47
CA ILE A 54 -0.82 -8.14 11.60
C ILE A 54 0.06 -8.76 10.50
N PHE A 55 -0.06 -8.28 9.26
CA PHE A 55 0.75 -8.76 8.14
C PHE A 55 2.21 -8.31 8.20
N VAL A 56 2.51 -7.10 8.69
CA VAL A 56 3.87 -6.64 8.94
C VAL A 56 4.54 -7.57 9.95
N ILE A 57 3.86 -7.83 11.07
CA ILE A 57 4.39 -8.68 12.14
C ILE A 57 4.69 -10.08 11.59
N ASP A 58 3.77 -10.68 10.83
CA ASP A 58 3.95 -11.98 10.18
C ASP A 58 5.17 -11.99 9.25
N LEU A 59 5.30 -10.96 8.42
CA LEU A 59 6.40 -10.82 7.49
C LEU A 59 7.75 -10.65 8.20
N ILE A 60 7.79 -9.91 9.31
CA ILE A 60 8.99 -9.77 10.15
C ILE A 60 9.43 -11.12 10.71
N PHE A 61 8.51 -11.91 11.27
CA PHE A 61 8.84 -13.24 11.79
C PHE A 61 9.35 -14.17 10.69
N MET A 62 8.74 -14.11 9.49
CA MET A 62 9.19 -14.86 8.33
C MET A 62 10.61 -14.44 7.90
N GLY A 63 10.90 -13.14 7.95
CA GLY A 63 12.23 -12.58 7.65
C GLY A 63 13.30 -12.96 8.66
N LEU A 64 12.97 -12.96 9.96
CA LEU A 64 13.89 -13.36 11.03
C LEU A 64 14.26 -14.84 10.98
N LYS A 65 13.38 -15.69 10.43
CA LYS A 65 13.63 -17.13 10.26
C LYS A 65 14.51 -17.46 9.05
N GLU A 66 14.56 -16.57 8.06
CA GLU A 66 15.31 -16.78 6.83
C GLU A 66 16.76 -16.27 6.99
N LYS A 67 17.74 -17.10 6.65
CA LYS A 67 19.16 -16.75 6.82
C LYS A 67 19.71 -15.85 5.72
N SER A 68 19.00 -15.73 4.60
CA SER A 68 19.44 -14.99 3.42
C SER A 68 18.39 -13.97 2.97
N ALA A 69 18.74 -12.69 3.02
CA ALA A 69 17.90 -11.61 2.52
C ALA A 69 17.52 -11.80 1.04
N LYS A 70 18.47 -12.25 0.19
CA LYS A 70 18.20 -12.52 -1.23
C LYS A 70 17.13 -13.60 -1.42
N HIS A 71 17.17 -14.65 -0.61
CA HIS A 71 16.13 -15.70 -0.63
C HIS A 71 14.79 -15.15 -0.14
N PHE A 72 14.81 -14.40 0.95
CA PHE A 72 13.62 -13.77 1.53
C PHE A 72 12.89 -12.86 0.52
N PHE A 73 13.60 -11.92 -0.11
CA PHE A 73 13.00 -11.03 -1.09
C PHE A 73 12.48 -11.79 -2.30
N ARG A 74 13.17 -12.82 -2.80
CA ARG A 74 12.71 -13.58 -3.97
C ARG A 74 11.49 -14.45 -3.67
N HIS A 75 11.37 -14.95 -2.44
CA HIS A 75 10.32 -15.89 -2.05
C HIS A 75 9.07 -15.20 -1.50
N TYR A 76 9.26 -14.07 -0.82
CA TYR A 76 8.20 -13.30 -0.16
C TYR A 76 7.98 -11.91 -0.79
N TRP A 77 8.46 -11.67 -2.02
CA TRP A 77 8.25 -10.39 -2.72
C TRP A 77 6.78 -9.98 -2.76
N LEU A 78 5.88 -10.94 -2.95
CA LEU A 78 4.45 -10.73 -2.97
C LEU A 78 3.90 -10.30 -1.61
N ASP A 79 4.31 -10.96 -0.53
CA ASP A 79 3.94 -10.56 0.83
C ASP A 79 4.49 -9.17 1.15
N ILE A 80 5.74 -8.88 0.77
CA ILE A 80 6.34 -7.54 0.92
C ILE A 80 5.51 -6.49 0.18
N LEU A 81 5.14 -6.75 -1.07
CA LEU A 81 4.32 -5.85 -1.89
C LEU A 81 2.94 -5.63 -1.26
N ALA A 82 2.39 -6.66 -0.64
CA ALA A 82 1.09 -6.61 0.02
C ALA A 82 1.06 -5.68 1.26
N VAL A 83 2.14 -5.62 2.03
CA VAL A 83 2.23 -4.75 3.22
C VAL A 83 2.83 -3.37 2.91
N PHE A 84 3.30 -3.17 1.69
CA PHE A 84 4.02 -1.96 1.32
C PHE A 84 3.10 -0.72 1.30
N PRO A 85 3.48 0.40 1.96
CA PRO A 85 2.65 1.61 2.02
C PRO A 85 2.80 2.45 0.75
N PHE A 86 2.26 1.95 -0.37
CA PHE A 86 2.36 2.60 -1.70
C PHE A 86 1.97 4.07 -1.70
N VAL A 87 0.95 4.45 -0.93
CA VAL A 87 0.48 5.84 -0.84
C VAL A 87 1.60 6.76 -0.36
N LEU A 88 2.40 6.34 0.62
CA LEU A 88 3.53 7.14 1.12
C LEU A 88 4.62 7.27 0.04
N LEU A 89 4.93 6.17 -0.65
CA LEU A 89 5.91 6.15 -1.72
C LEU A 89 5.50 7.08 -2.88
N PHE A 90 4.26 6.98 -3.36
CA PHE A 90 3.75 7.84 -4.43
C PHE A 90 3.65 9.31 -4.01
N ASN A 91 3.30 9.58 -2.74
CA ASN A 91 3.33 10.94 -2.21
C ASN A 91 4.75 11.52 -2.21
N LEU A 92 5.75 10.71 -1.85
CA LEU A 92 7.15 11.11 -1.88
C LEU A 92 7.60 11.38 -3.33
N PHE A 93 7.39 10.44 -4.25
CA PHE A 93 7.70 10.64 -5.67
C PHE A 93 6.99 11.86 -6.26
N GLY A 94 5.72 12.06 -5.94
CA GLY A 94 4.97 13.23 -6.40
C GLY A 94 5.48 14.55 -5.83
N ARG A 95 6.06 14.57 -4.62
CA ARG A 95 6.74 15.75 -4.07
C ARG A 95 8.07 16.01 -4.78
N VAL A 96 8.87 14.96 -4.95
CA VAL A 96 10.17 15.04 -5.65
C VAL A 96 9.97 15.51 -7.09
N TYR A 97 9.05 14.90 -7.83
CA TYR A 97 8.74 15.28 -9.21
C TYR A 97 8.26 16.73 -9.33
N ARG A 98 7.42 17.20 -8.38
CA ARG A 98 7.01 18.62 -8.34
C ARG A 98 8.17 19.55 -8.04
N ALA A 99 9.11 19.16 -7.19
CA ALA A 99 10.30 19.96 -6.92
C ALA A 99 11.18 20.09 -8.18
N PHE A 100 11.36 19.00 -8.94
CA PHE A 100 12.07 19.02 -10.22
C PHE A 100 11.38 19.91 -11.25
N LEU A 101 10.07 19.74 -11.45
CA LEU A 101 9.31 20.59 -12.38
C LEU A 101 9.30 22.07 -11.98
N ALA A 102 9.21 22.36 -10.68
CA ALA A 102 9.30 23.73 -10.20
C ALA A 102 10.67 24.33 -10.51
N ALA A 103 11.77 23.58 -10.32
CA ALA A 103 13.11 24.03 -10.67
C ALA A 103 13.26 24.37 -12.16
N GLU A 104 12.70 23.56 -13.06
CA GLU A 104 12.64 23.86 -14.50
C GLU A 104 11.78 25.10 -14.81
N GLN A 105 10.62 25.23 -14.15
CA GLN A 105 9.74 26.38 -14.32
C GLN A 105 10.29 27.67 -13.73
N PHE A 106 11.15 27.63 -12.70
CA PHE A 106 11.88 28.80 -12.21
C PHE A 106 12.95 29.26 -13.19
N ALA A 107 13.61 28.33 -13.90
CA ALA A 107 14.57 28.65 -14.95
C ALA A 107 13.91 29.27 -16.20
N VAL A 108 12.71 28.81 -16.58
CA VAL A 108 11.95 29.32 -17.75
C VAL A 108 11.05 30.52 -17.40
N GLY A 109 10.52 30.56 -16.18
CA GLY A 109 9.54 31.53 -15.71
C GLY A 109 10.10 32.92 -15.44
N GLN A 110 11.41 33.05 -15.17
CA GLN A 110 12.07 34.36 -15.14
C GLN A 110 11.97 35.12 -16.48
N ALA A 111 11.79 34.42 -17.60
CA ALA A 111 11.66 35.03 -18.93
C ALA A 111 10.22 35.47 -19.28
N ILE A 112 9.19 35.00 -18.56
CA ILE A 112 7.76 35.17 -18.91
C ILE A 112 7.00 36.02 -17.87
N LEU A 113 7.65 36.36 -16.75
CA LEU A 113 7.01 36.87 -15.54
C LEU A 113 6.47 38.32 -15.59
N HIS A 114 6.64 39.07 -16.67
CA HIS A 114 6.23 40.49 -16.69
C HIS A 114 4.79 40.80 -17.14
N GLU A 115 4.03 39.88 -17.75
CA GLU A 115 2.72 40.25 -18.35
C GLU A 115 1.48 39.45 -17.88
N GLY A 116 1.62 38.33 -17.14
CA GLY A 116 0.52 37.35 -16.98
C GLY A 116 -0.11 37.16 -15.59
N LEU A 117 0.13 38.04 -14.61
CA LEU A 117 -0.01 37.73 -13.18
C LEU A 117 -1.44 37.54 -12.63
N GLU A 118 -2.50 37.93 -13.36
CA GLU A 118 -3.88 37.90 -12.87
C GLU A 118 -4.72 36.75 -13.44
N ALA A 119 -4.57 36.43 -14.73
CA ALA A 119 -5.25 35.28 -15.36
C ALA A 119 -4.71 33.93 -14.83
N GLU A 120 -3.43 33.89 -14.44
CA GLU A 120 -2.76 32.68 -13.98
C GLU A 120 -3.26 32.18 -12.61
N LYS A 121 -3.74 33.07 -11.74
CA LYS A 121 -4.17 32.71 -10.38
C LYS A 121 -5.47 31.89 -10.38
N GLY A 122 -6.44 32.24 -11.24
CA GLY A 122 -7.68 31.49 -11.43
C GLY A 122 -7.43 30.12 -12.07
N LEU A 123 -6.60 30.07 -13.12
CA LEU A 123 -6.22 28.83 -13.80
C LEU A 123 -5.39 27.89 -12.90
N LYS A 124 -4.49 28.42 -12.07
CA LYS A 124 -3.71 27.61 -11.10
C LYS A 124 -4.60 27.01 -10.00
N ALA A 125 -5.65 27.71 -9.56
CA ALA A 125 -6.59 27.18 -8.55
C ALA A 125 -7.45 26.03 -9.13
N VAL A 126 -7.97 26.21 -10.35
CA VAL A 126 -8.76 25.18 -11.05
C VAL A 126 -7.89 23.96 -11.40
N ALA A 127 -6.68 24.18 -11.91
CA ALA A 127 -5.73 23.10 -12.20
C ALA A 127 -5.28 22.35 -10.94
N ARG A 128 -5.19 23.03 -9.78
CA ARG A 128 -4.93 22.37 -8.49
C ARG A 128 -6.13 21.52 -8.04
N GLY A 129 -7.36 22.01 -8.21
CA GLY A 129 -8.58 21.27 -7.89
C GLY A 129 -8.73 20.00 -8.70
N GLU A 130 -8.55 20.06 -10.02
CA GLU A 130 -8.57 18.88 -10.89
C GLU A 130 -7.47 17.87 -10.56
N LYS A 131 -6.24 18.35 -10.30
CA LYS A 131 -5.12 17.48 -9.95
C LYS A 131 -5.35 16.80 -8.60
N ALA A 132 -5.87 17.50 -7.60
CA ALA A 132 -6.24 16.92 -6.30
C ALA A 132 -7.33 15.84 -6.43
N LEU A 133 -8.31 16.06 -7.31
CA LEU A 133 -9.37 15.10 -7.61
C LEU A 133 -8.84 13.85 -8.33
N LYS A 134 -7.95 14.02 -9.32
CA LYS A 134 -7.28 12.90 -10.00
C LYS A 134 -6.39 12.11 -9.04
N PHE A 135 -5.70 12.78 -8.12
CA PHE A 135 -4.85 12.13 -7.11
C PHE A 135 -5.66 11.32 -6.10
N THR A 136 -6.81 11.83 -5.66
CA THR A 136 -7.71 11.11 -4.75
C THR A 136 -8.30 9.86 -5.41
N ARG A 137 -8.66 9.93 -6.70
CA ARG A 137 -9.09 8.76 -7.48
C ARG A 137 -7.96 7.74 -7.64
N ALA A 138 -6.76 8.17 -8.06
CA ALA A 138 -5.61 7.29 -8.21
C ALA A 138 -5.22 6.62 -6.88
N ALA A 139 -5.20 7.37 -5.78
CA ALA A 139 -4.91 6.84 -4.45
C ALA A 139 -5.97 5.83 -3.95
N ARG A 140 -7.22 5.95 -4.41
CA ARG A 140 -8.27 4.95 -4.15
C ARG A 140 -7.99 3.65 -4.93
N PHE A 141 -7.71 3.74 -6.24
CA PHE A 141 -7.37 2.57 -7.05
C PHE A 141 -6.13 1.84 -6.56
N ILE A 142 -5.07 2.58 -6.19
CA ILE A 142 -3.85 2.01 -5.63
C ILE A 142 -4.16 1.29 -4.31
N ARG A 143 -5.01 1.86 -3.45
CA ARG A 143 -5.42 1.20 -2.19
C ARG A 143 -6.21 -0.08 -2.45
N ILE A 144 -7.20 -0.04 -3.33
CA ILE A 144 -8.01 -1.21 -3.67
C ILE A 144 -7.11 -2.30 -4.27
N GLY A 145 -6.24 -1.95 -5.22
CA GLY A 145 -5.29 -2.88 -5.82
C GLY A 145 -4.35 -3.51 -4.78
N ALA A 146 -3.81 -2.72 -3.86
CA ALA A 146 -2.96 -3.23 -2.78
C ALA A 146 -3.73 -4.20 -1.84
N ARG A 147 -5.00 -3.91 -1.54
CA ARG A 147 -5.85 -4.77 -0.72
C ARG A 147 -6.21 -6.08 -1.42
N ILE A 148 -6.53 -6.04 -2.71
CA ILE A 148 -6.78 -7.24 -3.52
C ILE A 148 -5.51 -8.11 -3.53
N LEU A 149 -4.36 -7.50 -3.78
CA LEU A 149 -3.10 -8.21 -3.77
C LEU A 149 -2.86 -8.94 -2.44
N ARG A 150 -3.08 -8.28 -1.30
CA ARG A 150 -2.97 -8.92 0.03
C ARG A 150 -3.82 -10.17 0.18
N ILE A 151 -5.06 -10.14 -0.31
CA ILE A 151 -5.92 -11.32 -0.28
C ILE A 151 -5.31 -12.42 -1.15
N VAL A 152 -4.91 -12.10 -2.38
CA VAL A 152 -4.35 -13.08 -3.32
C VAL A 152 -3.07 -13.73 -2.76
N THR A 153 -2.20 -12.96 -2.09
CA THR A 153 -0.92 -13.47 -1.58
C THR A 153 -1.09 -14.37 -0.38
N LYS A 154 -2.04 -14.06 0.52
CA LYS A 154 -2.28 -14.83 1.76
C LYS A 154 -3.33 -15.93 1.63
N THR A 155 -4.22 -15.86 0.64
CA THR A 155 -5.16 -16.95 0.37
C THR A 155 -4.38 -18.17 -0.11
N HIS A 156 -4.70 -19.34 0.42
CA HIS A 156 -3.97 -20.61 0.38
C HIS A 156 -3.60 -21.17 -1.03
N LEU A 157 -3.87 -20.44 -2.11
CA LEU A 157 -3.52 -20.74 -3.50
C LEU A 157 -2.00 -20.75 -3.74
N PHE A 158 -1.22 -19.90 -3.09
CA PHE A 158 0.24 -19.86 -3.27
C PHE A 158 1.01 -20.88 -2.41
N SER A 159 0.48 -21.27 -1.25
CA SER A 159 1.09 -22.32 -0.41
C SER A 159 1.05 -23.69 -1.11
N LEU A 160 0.00 -23.95 -1.90
CA LEU A 160 -0.15 -25.17 -2.72
C LEU A 160 0.87 -25.26 -3.85
N PHE A 161 1.21 -24.13 -4.50
CA PHE A 161 2.28 -24.11 -5.52
C PHE A 161 3.66 -24.40 -4.91
N ASN A 162 3.92 -23.95 -3.68
CA ASN A 162 5.18 -24.19 -2.99
C ASN A 162 5.35 -25.63 -2.49
N GLN A 163 4.28 -26.28 -2.04
CA GLN A 163 4.33 -27.69 -1.66
C GLN A 163 4.62 -28.61 -2.86
N ARG A 164 4.12 -28.27 -4.07
CA ARG A 164 4.43 -29.04 -5.29
C ARG A 164 5.90 -28.94 -5.71
N LYS A 165 6.56 -27.78 -5.54
CA LYS A 165 8.01 -27.63 -5.81
C LYS A 165 8.89 -28.41 -4.81
N LYS A 166 8.51 -28.48 -3.53
CA LYS A 166 9.24 -29.27 -2.53
C LYS A 166 9.13 -30.79 -2.75
N LYS A 167 8.00 -31.28 -3.30
CA LYS A 167 7.83 -32.70 -3.68
C LYS A 167 8.59 -33.08 -4.96
N ARG A 168 8.76 -32.16 -5.92
CA ARG A 168 9.53 -32.42 -7.16
C ARG A 168 11.05 -32.39 -7.00
N LYS A 169 11.59 -31.80 -5.93
CA LYS A 169 13.04 -31.85 -5.60
C LYS A 169 13.44 -33.05 -4.73
N LYS A 170 12.46 -33.88 -4.33
CA LYS A 170 12.66 -35.11 -3.53
C LYS A 170 12.40 -36.39 -4.34
N LYS A 171 12.13 -36.27 -5.64
CA LYS A 171 12.19 -37.34 -6.63
C LYS A 171 13.31 -36.98 -7.61
#